data_AF-A0A8C4S9P2-F1
#
_entry.id   AF-A0A8C4S9P2-F1
#
_cell.length_a   1.000
_cell.length_b   1.000
_cell.length_c   1.000
_cell.angle_alpha   90.00
_cell.angle_beta   90.00
_cell.angle_gamma   90.00
#
_symmetry.space_group_name_H-M   'P 1'
#
loop_
_entity.id
_entity.type
_entity.pdbx_description
1 polymer ?
#
loop_
_entity_poly.entity_id
_entity_poly.type
_entity_poly.pdbx_seq_one_letter_code
_entity_poly.pdbx_strand_id
1 'polypeptide(L)'
;MASKRKHKSCTLKEKLEVLKRLHKGESATQLSKEFGVGKATISDWKKNRGKIEQFCTTTSEKTIEKRSKTTVSSYEKLDEALFLWFTQERQKGIPITGPLIQEKALQLNKLMDGDVSFTASCGFLDRWKKRHGIRQLTITGEKLSADNKAAVEYLEEFKCIISSYSPQQVYNADETGLNFKALPTKSLASQEERSAPGFKMDKQRLTVLACSNASATNKLPLMVIGKSAKPRCFKNMNSLPVFYRNQKKAWMDRALFKEWFDKQFVPKVKAFNKENGLPSRALLLIDNAPSHPEEMQLVCDDIKAIFHPPNVTSILQPMDQGVLQALKQNYRKMLLRSLLEDNEELTILDKLMKMNIKDVIYWVAEAWENTCKESLQKSWKNLWPELEFVQTVFPPTKENCELLQLVKRMPGCENAEEECVEEWTAVDDCGHEEYTDEDIVAAVQGTSADLDADDSEEEGDVPTDVVPHTAAASALDLALRYVEQHADATPTDVMFMRHWRNIASSSRFSSLRQKEITDFIS
;
A
#
# COMPACT_ATOMS: atom_id res chain seq x y z
N MET A 1 16.95 19.95 60.05
CA MET A 1 17.60 19.82 58.72
C MET A 1 16.60 19.20 57.76
N ALA A 2 16.29 19.85 56.63
CA ALA A 2 15.40 19.26 55.63
C ALA A 2 16.08 18.03 55.00
N SER A 3 15.48 16.85 55.17
CA SER A 3 15.92 15.62 54.52
C SER A 3 16.05 15.85 53.01
N LYS A 4 17.25 15.62 52.46
CA LYS A 4 17.51 15.69 51.01
C LYS A 4 16.60 14.66 50.34
N ARG A 5 15.60 15.11 49.58
CA ARG A 5 14.71 14.23 48.81
C ARG A 5 15.55 13.33 47.89
N LYS A 6 15.31 12.01 47.93
CA LYS A 6 15.90 11.07 46.97
C LYS A 6 15.44 11.43 45.55
N HIS A 7 16.37 11.44 44.60
CA HIS A 7 16.06 11.71 43.20
C HIS A 7 15.19 10.58 42.62
N LYS A 8 13.96 10.91 42.18
CA LYS A 8 13.05 9.98 41.51
C LYS A 8 13.01 10.29 40.00
N SER A 9 13.32 9.30 39.18
CA SER A 9 13.18 9.39 37.73
C SER A 9 11.77 8.97 37.33
N CYS A 10 10.94 9.90 36.88
CA CYS A 10 9.60 9.60 36.38
C CYS A 10 9.58 9.28 34.89
N THR A 11 8.75 8.31 34.51
CA THR A 11 8.57 7.85 33.13
C THR A 11 7.75 8.85 32.33
N LEU A 12 7.77 8.75 31.00
CA LEU A 12 7.00 9.62 30.11
C LEU A 12 5.50 9.40 30.29
N LYS A 13 5.05 8.16 30.56
CA LYS A 13 3.67 7.84 30.97
C LYS A 13 3.27 8.56 32.26
N GLU A 14 4.11 8.50 33.29
CA GLU A 14 3.85 9.23 34.55
C GLU A 14 3.81 10.76 34.33
N LYS A 15 4.69 11.29 33.46
CA LYS A 15 4.68 12.72 33.12
C LYS A 15 3.41 13.13 32.36
N LEU A 16 2.94 12.31 31.42
CA LEU A 16 1.67 12.54 30.73
C LEU A 16 0.49 12.55 31.69
N GLU A 17 0.47 11.60 32.64
CA GLU A 17 -0.59 11.54 33.65
C GLU A 17 -0.60 12.81 34.52
N VAL A 18 0.58 13.28 34.94
CA VAL A 18 0.72 14.54 35.68
C VAL A 18 0.24 15.74 34.83
N LEU A 19 0.54 15.78 33.53
CA LEU A 19 0.11 16.85 32.62
C LEU A 19 -1.42 16.84 32.38
N LYS A 20 -2.02 15.65 32.25
CA LYS A 20 -3.48 15.47 32.16
C LYS A 20 -4.17 15.97 33.43
N ARG A 21 -3.65 15.62 34.61
CA ARG A 21 -4.21 16.04 35.91
C ARG A 21 -4.02 17.52 36.19
N LEU A 22 -2.88 18.11 35.79
CA LEU A 22 -2.69 19.56 35.79
C LEU A 22 -3.71 20.29 34.89
N HIS A 23 -4.06 19.72 33.74
CA HIS A 23 -5.06 20.28 32.84
C HIS A 23 -6.47 20.25 33.45
N LYS A 24 -6.79 19.20 34.21
CA LYS A 24 -8.05 19.06 34.96
C LYS A 24 -8.15 19.98 36.19
N GLY A 25 -7.14 20.82 36.45
CA GLY A 25 -7.16 21.82 37.51
C GLY A 25 -6.53 21.40 38.84
N GLU A 26 -5.89 20.23 38.91
CA GLU A 26 -5.22 19.79 40.14
C GLU A 26 -3.98 20.63 40.48
N SER A 27 -3.72 20.81 41.77
CA SER A 27 -2.60 21.66 42.22
C SER A 27 -1.25 20.97 42.05
N ALA A 28 -0.25 21.70 41.57
CA ALA A 28 1.14 21.22 41.47
C ALA A 28 1.73 20.81 42.84
N THR A 29 1.18 21.32 43.94
CA THR A 29 1.57 20.94 45.31
C THR A 29 1.10 19.53 45.66
N GLN A 30 -0.12 19.15 45.25
CA GLN A 30 -0.70 17.82 45.45
C GLN A 30 0.05 16.79 44.61
N LEU A 31 0.20 17.06 43.30
CA LEU A 31 0.91 16.17 42.37
C LEU A 31 2.39 15.98 42.76
N SER A 32 3.04 17.00 43.34
CA SER A 32 4.42 16.90 43.85
C SER A 32 4.55 15.91 45.01
N LYS A 33 3.54 15.83 45.89
CA LYS A 33 3.53 14.87 47.01
C LYS A 33 3.23 13.46 46.52
N GLU A 34 2.24 13.31 45.65
CA GLU A 34 1.78 12.01 45.14
C GLU A 34 2.82 11.32 44.26
N PHE A 35 3.39 12.05 43.29
CA PHE A 35 4.40 11.49 42.39
C PHE A 35 5.80 11.50 43.00
N GLY A 36 6.00 12.08 44.19
CA GLY A 36 7.28 12.11 44.90
C GLY A 36 8.36 12.96 44.22
N VAL A 37 7.97 13.97 43.42
CA VAL A 37 8.87 14.86 42.66
C VAL A 37 8.84 16.30 43.17
N GLY A 38 9.84 17.12 42.87
CA GLY A 38 9.86 18.54 43.27
C GLY A 38 8.81 19.38 42.54
N LYS A 39 8.30 20.45 43.17
CA LYS A 39 7.39 21.40 42.51
C LYS A 39 8.02 22.04 41.26
N ALA A 40 9.33 22.30 41.30
CA ALA A 40 10.09 22.78 40.15
C ALA A 40 10.04 21.79 38.98
N THR A 41 10.19 20.49 39.24
CA THR A 41 10.11 19.44 38.23
C THR A 41 8.75 19.39 37.54
N ILE A 42 7.66 19.57 38.30
CA ILE A 42 6.30 19.64 37.73
C ILE A 42 6.13 20.91 36.88
N SER A 43 6.69 22.04 37.32
CA SER A 43 6.71 23.28 36.55
C SER A 43 7.48 23.12 35.23
N ASP A 44 8.62 22.42 35.26
CA ASP A 44 9.43 22.14 34.07
C ASP A 44 8.71 21.21 33.08
N TRP A 45 7.96 20.21 33.57
CA TRP A 45 7.12 19.37 32.70
C TRP A 45 6.00 20.19 32.08
N LYS A 46 5.35 21.08 32.85
CA LYS A 46 4.32 21.99 32.34
C LYS A 46 4.88 22.93 31.25
N LYS A 47 6.09 23.45 31.43
CA LYS A 47 6.78 24.27 30.41
C LYS A 47 7.11 23.47 29.15
N ASN A 48 7.53 22.21 29.29
CA ASN A 48 7.88 21.34 28.18
C ASN A 48 6.71 20.46 27.70
N ARG A 49 5.47 20.83 28.03
CA ARG A 49 4.27 20.01 27.81
C ARG A 49 4.13 19.57 26.35
N GLY A 50 4.15 20.52 25.41
CA GLY A 50 4.00 20.22 23.98
C GLY A 50 5.04 19.23 23.48
N LYS A 51 6.30 19.36 23.92
CA LYS A 51 7.39 18.45 23.56
C LYS A 51 7.20 17.05 24.15
N ILE A 52 6.67 16.94 25.37
CA ILE A 52 6.42 15.64 26.02
C ILE A 52 5.21 14.96 25.36
N GLU A 53 4.13 15.69 25.09
CA GLU A 53 2.93 15.18 24.43
C GLU A 53 3.26 14.70 23.01
N GLN A 54 3.90 15.54 22.19
CA GLN A 54 4.31 15.20 20.83
C GLN A 54 5.23 13.96 20.78
N PHE A 55 6.21 13.89 21.69
CA PHE A 55 7.13 12.74 21.76
C PHE A 55 6.40 11.45 22.17
N CYS A 56 5.41 11.53 23.06
CA CYS A 56 4.66 10.35 23.48
C CYS A 56 3.64 9.88 22.43
N THR A 57 3.15 10.78 21.57
CA THR A 57 2.24 10.43 20.47
C THR A 57 2.95 9.66 19.36
N THR A 58 4.23 9.96 19.12
CA THR A 58 5.08 9.34 18.07
C THR A 58 5.86 8.13 18.55
N THR A 59 5.73 7.76 19.83
CA THR A 59 6.52 6.69 20.46
C THR A 59 5.60 5.61 21.03
N SER A 60 5.89 4.33 20.77
CA SER A 60 5.06 3.21 21.23
C SER A 60 4.77 3.22 22.74
N GLU A 61 3.57 2.78 23.12
CA GLU A 61 3.08 2.87 24.51
C GLU A 61 3.99 2.13 25.52
N LYS A 62 4.50 0.96 25.14
CA LYS A 62 5.46 0.18 25.94
C LYS A 62 6.81 0.90 26.15
N THR A 63 7.17 1.82 25.26
CA THR A 63 8.41 2.61 25.35
C THR A 63 8.23 3.81 26.29
N ILE A 64 7.09 4.50 26.22
CA ILE A 64 6.80 5.63 27.14
C ILE A 64 6.60 5.18 28.60
N GLU A 65 6.25 3.92 28.81
CA GLU A 65 6.17 3.29 30.15
C GLU A 65 7.53 3.13 30.84
N LYS A 66 8.60 2.98 30.08
CA LYS A 66 9.95 2.69 30.62
C LYS A 66 10.91 3.86 30.51
N ARG A 67 10.65 4.77 29.57
CA ARG A 67 11.55 5.89 29.24
C ARG A 67 11.19 7.13 30.06
N SER A 68 12.20 7.88 30.50
CA SER A 68 12.03 9.12 31.28
C SER A 68 12.45 10.40 30.56
N LYS A 69 12.98 10.33 29.33
CA LYS A 69 13.53 11.47 28.58
C LYS A 69 13.02 11.52 27.14
N THR A 70 12.80 12.73 26.62
CA THR A 70 12.39 13.03 25.23
C THR A 70 13.59 13.28 24.29
N THR A 71 14.80 12.87 24.68
CA THR A 71 16.02 13.05 23.86
C THR A 71 15.98 12.16 22.63
N VAL A 72 15.95 12.78 21.45
CA VAL A 72 16.15 12.18 20.12
C VAL A 72 17.65 11.92 19.85
N SER A 73 17.93 11.18 18.78
CA SER A 73 19.29 10.93 18.29
C SER A 73 20.04 12.23 18.04
N SER A 74 21.36 12.23 18.24
CA SER A 74 22.23 13.21 17.58
C SER A 74 22.35 12.94 16.07
N TYR A 75 21.98 11.73 15.62
CA TYR A 75 22.01 11.28 14.23
C TYR A 75 20.62 10.78 13.84
N GLU A 76 19.67 11.70 13.64
CA GLU A 76 18.24 11.35 13.46
C GLU A 76 18.00 10.55 12.18
N LYS A 77 18.56 11.01 11.05
CA LYS A 77 18.48 10.28 9.77
C LYS A 77 19.12 8.89 9.84
N LEU A 78 20.29 8.77 10.48
CA LEU A 78 20.92 7.46 10.69
C LEU A 78 20.08 6.55 11.59
N ASP A 79 19.42 7.13 12.60
CA ASP A 79 18.57 6.40 13.53
C ASP A 79 17.39 5.73 12.82
N GLU A 80 16.74 6.49 11.94
CA GLU A 80 15.60 6.05 11.12
C GLU A 80 16.02 5.05 10.05
N ALA A 81 17.08 5.35 9.30
CA ALA A 81 17.61 4.46 8.25
C ALA A 81 17.97 3.09 8.82
N LEU A 82 18.67 3.07 9.97
CA LEU A 82 19.05 1.82 10.63
C LEU A 82 17.84 1.03 11.14
N PHE A 83 16.78 1.73 11.56
CA PHE A 83 15.54 1.10 12.03
C PHE A 83 14.69 0.53 10.89
N LEU A 84 14.67 1.21 9.74
CA LEU A 84 14.06 0.72 8.52
C LEU A 84 14.74 -0.58 8.07
N TRP A 85 16.07 -0.59 7.97
CA TRP A 85 16.84 -1.80 7.66
C TRP A 85 16.57 -2.93 8.66
N PHE A 86 16.60 -2.63 9.95
CA PHE A 86 16.35 -3.63 10.99
C PHE A 86 14.96 -4.27 10.85
N THR A 87 13.94 -3.46 10.57
CA THR A 87 12.55 -3.94 10.43
C THR A 87 12.41 -4.85 9.21
N GLN A 88 12.99 -4.46 8.07
CA GLN A 88 13.04 -5.27 6.85
C GLN A 88 13.67 -6.65 7.12
N GLU A 89 14.84 -6.70 7.75
CA GLU A 89 15.53 -7.96 8.04
C GLU A 89 14.78 -8.83 9.06
N ARG A 90 14.02 -8.22 9.98
CA ARG A 90 13.17 -8.96 10.93
C ARG A 90 11.93 -9.56 10.28
N GLN A 91 11.34 -8.91 9.27
CA GLN A 91 10.21 -9.46 8.51
C GLN A 91 10.60 -10.75 7.77
N LYS A 92 11.85 -10.84 7.29
CA LYS A 92 12.43 -12.05 6.69
C LYS A 92 12.67 -13.19 7.69
N GLY A 93 12.46 -12.96 8.99
CA GLY A 93 12.74 -13.94 10.05
C GLY A 93 14.23 -14.10 10.37
N ILE A 94 15.11 -13.26 9.82
CA ILE A 94 16.56 -13.37 10.02
C ILE A 94 16.92 -12.98 11.47
N PRO A 95 17.74 -13.80 12.17
CA PRO A 95 18.30 -13.41 13.46
C PRO A 95 19.32 -12.28 13.31
N ILE A 96 19.01 -11.11 13.86
CA ILE A 96 19.90 -9.94 13.80
C ILE A 96 20.64 -9.78 15.12
N THR A 97 21.96 -9.72 15.06
CA THR A 97 22.83 -9.58 16.24
C THR A 97 23.25 -8.12 16.48
N GLY A 98 23.71 -7.82 17.69
CA GLY A 98 24.24 -6.49 18.03
C GLY A 98 25.38 -6.02 17.12
N PRO A 99 26.43 -6.85 16.88
CA PRO A 99 27.50 -6.51 15.97
C PRO A 99 27.02 -6.19 14.55
N LEU A 100 26.05 -6.95 14.03
CA LEU A 100 25.51 -6.71 12.69
C LEU A 100 24.84 -5.33 12.58
N ILE A 101 24.09 -4.92 13.61
CA ILE A 101 23.49 -3.58 13.68
C ILE A 101 24.56 -2.49 13.72
N GLN A 102 25.66 -2.72 14.46
CA GLN A 102 26.75 -1.74 14.55
C GLN A 102 27.47 -1.58 13.21
N GLU A 103 27.75 -2.69 12.52
CA GLU A 103 28.36 -2.69 11.20
C GLU A 103 27.44 -1.98 10.18
N LYS A 104 26.14 -2.29 10.20
CA LYS A 104 25.17 -1.63 9.32
C LYS A 104 25.06 -0.12 9.58
N ALA A 105 25.11 0.29 10.85
CA ALA A 105 25.11 1.71 11.21
C ALA A 105 26.31 2.44 10.61
N LEU A 106 27.49 1.81 10.55
CA LEU A 106 28.67 2.39 9.92
C LEU A 106 28.52 2.49 8.40
N GLN A 107 27.97 1.45 7.76
CA GLN A 107 27.71 1.43 6.32
C GLN A 107 26.74 2.55 5.92
N LEU A 108 25.59 2.65 6.60
CA LEU A 108 24.59 3.69 6.35
C LEU A 108 25.13 5.09 6.65
N ASN A 109 25.91 5.27 7.73
CA ASN A 109 26.51 6.58 8.04
C ASN A 109 27.47 7.03 6.93
N LYS A 110 28.27 6.10 6.39
CA LYS A 110 29.17 6.38 5.26
C LYS A 110 28.38 6.72 4.00
N LEU A 111 27.30 6.00 3.72
CA LEU A 111 26.48 6.21 2.53
C LEU A 111 25.70 7.53 2.56
N MET A 112 25.41 8.05 3.75
CA MET A 112 24.73 9.34 3.94
C MET A 112 25.67 10.55 3.96
N ASP A 113 26.97 10.37 3.71
CA ASP A 113 28.00 11.39 3.99
C ASP A 113 27.90 11.95 5.42
N GLY A 114 27.62 11.06 6.38
CA GLY A 114 27.47 11.38 7.78
C GLY A 114 28.80 11.72 8.48
N ASP A 115 28.74 11.98 9.79
CA ASP A 115 29.90 12.39 10.57
C ASP A 115 31.01 11.33 10.50
N VAL A 116 32.20 11.74 10.05
CA VAL A 116 33.39 10.88 9.88
C VAL A 116 33.91 10.35 11.23
N SER A 117 33.60 11.04 12.32
CA SER A 117 33.95 10.64 13.69
C SER A 117 32.91 9.71 14.34
N PHE A 118 31.81 9.40 13.63
CA PHE A 118 30.78 8.50 14.13
C PHE A 118 31.36 7.11 14.42
N THR A 119 31.09 6.63 15.63
CA THR A 119 31.40 5.27 16.03
C THR A 119 30.13 4.55 16.44
N ALA A 120 29.88 3.39 15.85
CA ALA A 120 28.80 2.50 16.25
C ALA A 120 29.15 1.76 17.57
N SER A 121 29.44 2.51 18.63
CA SER A 121 29.83 1.97 19.94
C SER A 121 28.72 1.15 20.59
N CYS A 122 29.06 0.31 21.58
CA CYS A 122 28.07 -0.41 22.37
C CYS A 122 27.07 0.55 23.04
N GLY A 123 27.54 1.73 23.47
CA GLY A 123 26.69 2.77 24.04
C GLY A 123 25.70 3.38 23.02
N PHE A 124 26.10 3.51 21.75
CA PHE A 124 25.18 3.87 20.67
C PHE A 124 24.12 2.79 20.48
N LEU A 125 24.55 1.52 20.33
CA LEU A 125 23.65 0.38 20.12
C LEU A 125 22.63 0.24 21.24
N ASP A 126 23.04 0.34 22.50
CA ASP A 126 22.14 0.24 23.66
C ASP A 126 21.11 1.35 23.69
N ARG A 127 21.50 2.58 23.32
CA ARG A 127 20.58 3.72 23.24
C ARG A 127 19.65 3.59 22.04
N TRP A 128 20.14 3.13 20.91
CA TRP A 128 19.35 2.86 19.70
C TRP A 128 18.29 1.78 19.97
N LYS A 129 18.68 0.63 20.53
CA LYS A 129 17.75 -0.43 20.95
C LYS A 129 16.69 0.08 21.93
N LYS A 130 17.10 0.86 22.94
CA LYS A 130 16.16 1.46 23.91
C LYS A 130 15.20 2.47 23.29
N ARG A 131 15.62 3.20 22.26
CA ARG A 131 14.75 4.16 21.56
C ARG A 131 13.66 3.48 20.76
N HIS A 132 14.03 2.40 20.08
CA HIS A 132 13.14 1.61 19.22
C HIS A 132 12.45 0.43 19.92
N GLY A 133 12.62 0.31 21.25
CA GLY A 133 11.99 -0.76 22.04
C GLY A 133 12.52 -2.18 21.74
N ILE A 134 13.70 -2.28 21.13
CA ILE A 134 14.29 -3.56 20.70
C ILE A 134 14.89 -4.29 21.90
N ARG A 135 14.49 -5.55 22.07
CA ARG A 135 14.96 -6.44 23.14
C ARG A 135 15.50 -7.74 22.53
N GLN A 136 16.48 -8.33 23.20
CA GLN A 136 16.97 -9.66 22.86
C GLN A 136 16.01 -10.70 23.45
N LEU A 137 15.54 -11.63 22.62
CA LEU A 137 14.68 -12.75 23.01
C LEU A 137 15.33 -14.05 22.52
N THR A 138 15.19 -15.12 23.28
CA THR A 138 15.46 -16.48 22.80
C THR A 138 14.37 -16.82 21.77
N ILE A 139 14.75 -17.29 20.59
CA ILE A 139 13.77 -17.72 19.56
C ILE A 139 13.13 -19.02 20.06
N THR A 140 11.96 -18.90 20.68
CA THR A 140 11.09 -20.03 21.05
C THR A 140 9.87 -20.03 20.12
N GLY A 141 9.35 -21.22 19.80
CA GLY A 141 8.20 -21.42 18.91
C GLY A 141 6.85 -20.89 19.41
N GLU A 142 6.83 -19.98 20.40
CA GLU A 142 5.63 -19.41 21.03
C GLU A 142 5.04 -18.20 20.27
N LYS A 143 5.67 -17.75 19.18
CA LYS A 143 5.29 -16.53 18.45
C LYS A 143 3.82 -16.54 18.00
N LEU A 144 3.36 -17.65 17.40
CA LEU A 144 1.96 -17.81 16.98
C LEU A 144 0.96 -17.72 18.16
N SER A 145 1.35 -18.18 19.35
CA SER A 145 0.49 -18.10 20.54
C SER A 145 0.39 -16.67 21.08
N ALA A 146 1.50 -15.93 21.06
CA ALA A 146 1.54 -14.53 21.49
C ALA A 146 0.77 -13.60 20.53
N ASP A 147 0.87 -13.83 19.22
CA ASP A 147 0.17 -13.04 18.20
C ASP A 147 -1.36 -13.22 18.28
N ASN A 148 -1.83 -14.45 18.55
CA ASN A 148 -3.25 -14.72 18.78
C ASN A 148 -3.80 -13.99 20.04
N LYS A 149 -3.00 -13.92 21.11
CA LYS A 149 -3.42 -13.18 22.32
C LYS A 149 -3.52 -11.68 22.04
N ALA A 150 -2.51 -11.12 21.36
CA ALA A 150 -2.52 -9.71 20.97
C ALA A 150 -3.70 -9.38 20.05
N ALA A 151 -4.05 -10.30 19.14
CA ALA A 151 -5.21 -10.16 18.27
C ALA A 151 -6.51 -10.08 19.10
N VAL A 152 -6.72 -10.97 20.07
CA VAL A 152 -7.92 -10.95 20.94
C VAL A 152 -8.01 -9.66 21.77
N GLU A 153 -6.89 -9.20 22.35
CA GLU A 153 -6.86 -7.94 23.09
C GLU A 153 -7.21 -6.75 22.19
N TYR A 154 -6.70 -6.73 20.95
CA TYR A 154 -7.00 -5.68 19.99
C TYR A 154 -8.46 -5.69 19.51
N LEU A 155 -9.12 -6.85 19.42
CA LEU A 155 -10.55 -6.90 19.04
C LEU A 155 -11.42 -6.10 20.01
N GLU A 156 -11.13 -6.16 21.31
CA GLU A 156 -11.88 -5.39 22.33
C GLU A 156 -11.58 -3.89 22.25
N GLU A 157 -10.32 -3.52 22.01
CA GLU A 157 -9.94 -2.13 21.76
C GLU A 157 -10.60 -1.57 20.49
N PHE A 158 -10.56 -2.36 19.41
CA PHE A 158 -11.17 -2.03 18.13
C PHE A 158 -12.66 -1.73 18.31
N LYS A 159 -13.42 -2.58 19.02
CA LYS A 159 -14.84 -2.34 19.34
C LYS A 159 -15.08 -0.99 20.03
N CYS A 160 -14.20 -0.61 20.96
CA CYS A 160 -14.27 0.70 21.60
C CYS A 160 -14.02 1.85 20.61
N ILE A 161 -13.01 1.72 19.75
CA ILE A 161 -12.66 2.70 18.71
C ILE A 161 -13.83 2.92 17.74
N ILE A 162 -14.43 1.84 17.25
CA ILE A 162 -15.47 1.88 16.22
C ILE A 162 -16.88 2.11 16.76
N SER A 163 -17.08 2.19 18.08
CA SER A 163 -18.39 2.38 18.74
C SER A 163 -19.22 3.56 18.22
N SER A 164 -18.57 4.58 17.65
CA SER A 164 -19.23 5.77 17.07
C SER A 164 -19.30 5.76 15.55
N TYR A 165 -18.77 4.75 14.87
CA TYR A 165 -18.70 4.63 13.42
C TYR A 165 -19.70 3.59 12.91
N SER A 166 -20.26 3.83 11.72
CA SER A 166 -20.98 2.78 10.99
C SER A 166 -20.02 1.96 10.12
N PRO A 167 -20.41 0.75 9.67
CA PRO A 167 -19.61 -0.05 8.73
C PRO A 167 -19.30 0.67 7.40
N GLN A 168 -20.07 1.70 7.02
CA GLN A 168 -19.77 2.53 5.86
C GLN A 168 -18.62 3.53 6.09
N GLN A 169 -18.28 3.81 7.34
CA GLN A 169 -17.31 4.83 7.76
C GLN A 169 -15.98 4.24 8.26
N VAL A 170 -15.85 2.92 8.32
CA VAL A 170 -14.60 2.24 8.68
C VAL A 170 -14.00 1.63 7.42
N TYR A 171 -12.78 2.02 7.10
CA TYR A 171 -12.03 1.63 5.91
C TYR A 171 -10.78 0.87 6.30
N ASN A 172 -10.33 -0.02 5.44
CA ASN A 172 -8.99 -0.58 5.49
C ASN A 172 -8.33 -0.35 4.14
N ALA A 173 -7.03 -0.10 4.15
CA ALA A 173 -6.22 0.01 2.96
C ALA A 173 -4.91 -0.75 3.15
N ASP A 174 -4.40 -1.29 2.05
CA ASP A 174 -3.14 -2.04 2.06
C ASP A 174 -2.57 -2.18 0.64
N GLU A 175 -1.25 -2.33 0.57
CA GLU A 175 -0.48 -2.43 -0.65
C GLU A 175 -0.15 -3.88 -1.02
N THR A 176 -0.18 -4.17 -2.32
CA THR A 176 0.37 -5.41 -2.86
C THR A 176 1.32 -5.14 -4.02
N GLY A 177 2.34 -5.99 -4.13
CA GLY A 177 3.18 -6.05 -5.31
C GLY A 177 2.49 -6.79 -6.45
N LEU A 178 2.75 -6.38 -7.68
CA LEU A 178 2.32 -7.10 -8.86
C LEU A 178 3.46 -7.20 -9.87
N ASN A 179 4.03 -8.40 -10.03
CA ASN A 179 4.92 -8.73 -11.13
C ASN A 179 4.07 -9.02 -12.37
N PHE A 180 3.71 -7.95 -13.07
CA PHE A 180 2.62 -7.97 -14.05
C PHE A 180 2.95 -8.79 -15.30
N LYS A 181 4.23 -9.01 -15.62
CA LYS A 181 4.68 -9.90 -16.71
C LYS A 181 4.98 -11.34 -16.30
N ALA A 182 4.83 -11.71 -15.02
CA ALA A 182 5.20 -13.06 -14.61
C ALA A 182 4.27 -14.11 -15.23
N LEU A 183 4.83 -15.16 -15.82
CA LEU A 183 4.10 -16.33 -16.32
C LEU A 183 4.16 -17.50 -15.31
N PRO A 184 3.26 -18.49 -15.43
CA PRO A 184 3.37 -19.74 -14.66
C PRO A 184 4.74 -20.40 -14.90
N THR A 185 5.31 -20.99 -13.85
CA THR A 185 6.70 -21.47 -13.81
C THR A 185 6.91 -22.89 -14.35
N LYS A 186 5.85 -23.65 -14.66
CA LYS A 186 5.98 -25.01 -15.21
C LYS A 186 6.05 -24.98 -16.74
N SER A 187 6.96 -25.78 -17.29
CA SER A 187 7.12 -26.03 -18.73
C SER A 187 7.46 -27.49 -18.94
N LEU A 188 7.16 -28.03 -20.13
CA LEU A 188 7.56 -29.38 -20.51
C LEU A 188 9.08 -29.40 -20.76
N ALA A 189 9.80 -30.18 -19.95
CA ALA A 189 11.24 -30.38 -20.06
C ALA A 189 11.54 -31.80 -20.58
N SER A 190 12.65 -31.97 -21.30
CA SER A 190 13.10 -33.30 -21.73
C SER A 190 13.43 -34.18 -20.50
N GLN A 191 13.21 -35.50 -20.58
CA GLN A 191 13.67 -36.45 -19.55
C GLN A 191 15.19 -36.42 -19.35
N GLU A 192 15.93 -35.93 -20.34
CA GLU A 192 17.39 -35.81 -20.34
C GLU A 192 17.87 -34.45 -19.79
N GLU A 193 16.97 -33.46 -19.67
CA GLU A 193 17.27 -32.17 -19.05
C GLU A 193 17.26 -32.28 -17.53
N ARG A 194 18.42 -32.04 -16.91
CA ARG A 194 18.53 -31.97 -15.44
C ARG A 194 17.85 -30.74 -14.83
N SER A 195 17.58 -29.71 -15.64
CA SER A 195 16.85 -28.50 -15.27
C SER A 195 16.48 -27.74 -16.55
N ALA A 196 15.23 -27.34 -16.71
CA ALA A 196 14.85 -26.35 -17.74
C ALA A 196 15.37 -24.98 -17.29
N PRO A 197 16.27 -24.30 -18.05
CA PRO A 197 16.69 -22.96 -17.70
C PRO A 197 15.47 -22.02 -17.79
N GLY A 198 15.00 -21.54 -16.64
CA GLY A 198 13.87 -20.62 -16.59
C GLY A 198 14.17 -19.36 -17.40
N PHE A 199 13.20 -18.92 -18.21
CA PHE A 199 13.29 -17.63 -18.89
C PHE A 199 13.30 -16.52 -17.83
N LYS A 200 14.48 -15.95 -17.56
CA LYS A 200 14.66 -14.88 -16.58
C LYS A 200 14.18 -13.57 -17.21
N MET A 201 12.86 -13.37 -17.25
CA MET A 201 12.30 -12.05 -17.54
C MET A 201 12.69 -11.10 -16.42
N ASP A 202 13.07 -9.88 -16.80
CA ASP A 202 13.21 -8.81 -15.82
C ASP A 202 11.85 -8.64 -15.13
N LYS A 203 11.85 -8.70 -13.79
CA LYS A 203 10.62 -8.67 -13.01
C LYS A 203 10.11 -7.24 -13.02
N GLN A 204 9.25 -6.92 -13.99
CA GLN A 204 8.58 -5.63 -13.98
C GLN A 204 7.48 -5.63 -12.92
N ARG A 205 7.70 -4.83 -11.88
CA ARG A 205 6.85 -4.70 -10.70
C ARG A 205 6.05 -3.40 -10.73
N LEU A 206 4.79 -3.48 -10.31
CA LEU A 206 3.98 -2.35 -9.85
C LEU A 206 3.64 -2.55 -8.37
N THR A 207 3.41 -1.45 -7.66
CA THR A 207 2.73 -1.50 -6.35
C THR A 207 1.31 -0.99 -6.51
N VAL A 208 0.35 -1.73 -5.96
CA VAL A 208 -1.08 -1.44 -6.03
C VAL A 208 -1.62 -1.27 -4.61
N LEU A 209 -2.17 -0.09 -4.31
CA LEU A 209 -2.86 0.20 -3.05
C LEU A 209 -4.37 0.08 -3.27
N ALA A 210 -5.00 -0.83 -2.52
CA ALA A 210 -6.45 -1.02 -2.53
C ALA A 210 -7.07 -0.47 -1.24
N CYS A 211 -8.30 0.06 -1.33
CA CYS A 211 -9.02 0.60 -0.17
C CYS A 211 -10.54 0.44 -0.32
N SER A 212 -11.19 -0.08 0.73
CA SER A 212 -12.65 -0.20 0.78
C SER A 212 -13.18 -0.09 2.21
N ASN A 213 -14.45 0.27 2.36
CA ASN A 213 -15.13 0.24 3.66
C ASN A 213 -15.61 -1.15 4.07
N ALA A 214 -15.88 -1.33 5.37
CA ALA A 214 -16.32 -2.60 5.95
C ALA A 214 -17.63 -3.12 5.36
N SER A 215 -18.55 -2.21 5.01
CA SER A 215 -19.80 -2.57 4.33
C SER A 215 -19.65 -2.97 2.85
N ALA A 216 -18.46 -2.78 2.27
CA ALA A 216 -18.17 -2.93 0.84
C ALA A 216 -19.11 -2.12 -0.08
N THR A 217 -19.60 -0.97 0.40
CA THR A 217 -20.43 -0.03 -0.37
C THR A 217 -19.62 1.08 -1.02
N ASN A 218 -18.39 1.29 -0.56
CA ASN A 218 -17.47 2.25 -1.15
C ASN A 218 -16.11 1.58 -1.38
N LYS A 219 -15.77 1.35 -2.65
CA LYS A 219 -14.44 0.97 -3.11
C LYS A 219 -13.79 2.22 -3.69
N LEU A 220 -12.61 2.58 -3.19
CA LEU A 220 -11.85 3.66 -3.80
C LEU A 220 -11.14 3.13 -5.06
N PRO A 221 -10.95 3.96 -6.10
CA PRO A 221 -10.05 3.62 -7.18
C PRO A 221 -8.67 3.29 -6.65
N LEU A 222 -8.03 2.29 -7.25
CA LEU A 222 -6.69 1.87 -6.88
C LEU A 222 -5.70 3.02 -7.07
N MET A 223 -4.69 3.06 -6.22
CA MET A 223 -3.45 3.77 -6.53
C MET A 223 -2.45 2.78 -7.10
N VAL A 224 -1.82 3.14 -8.21
CA VAL A 224 -0.82 2.31 -8.90
C VAL A 224 0.48 3.08 -8.97
N ILE A 225 1.56 2.48 -8.50
CA ILE A 225 2.90 3.04 -8.51
C ILE A 225 3.73 2.27 -9.53
N GLY A 226 4.21 2.96 -10.57
CA GLY A 226 5.17 2.43 -11.53
C GLY A 226 6.54 3.10 -11.42
N LYS A 227 7.48 2.70 -12.29
CA LYS A 227 8.84 3.29 -12.31
C LYS A 227 8.87 4.67 -12.98
N SER A 228 8.26 4.79 -14.15
CA SER A 228 8.27 6.02 -14.96
C SER A 228 7.13 6.97 -14.58
N ALA A 229 7.41 8.27 -14.51
CA ALA A 229 6.39 9.30 -14.26
C ALA A 229 5.38 9.43 -15.42
N LYS A 230 5.87 9.27 -16.65
CA LYS A 230 5.08 9.39 -17.88
C LYS A 230 5.47 8.30 -18.88
N PRO A 231 5.01 7.06 -18.65
CA PRO A 231 5.16 5.98 -19.62
C PRO A 231 4.71 6.41 -21.02
N ARG A 232 5.44 6.00 -22.06
CA ARG A 232 5.12 6.36 -23.46
C ARG A 232 3.69 6.03 -23.86
N CYS A 233 3.16 4.92 -23.34
CA CYS A 233 1.79 4.47 -23.58
C CYS A 233 0.70 5.39 -23.00
N PHE A 234 1.05 6.38 -22.16
CA PHE A 234 0.11 7.39 -21.66
C PHE A 234 0.05 8.65 -22.54
N LYS A 235 0.84 8.72 -23.62
CA LYS A 235 0.78 9.84 -24.56
C LYS A 235 -0.65 9.96 -25.12
N ASN A 236 -1.17 11.19 -25.13
CA ASN A 236 -2.54 11.52 -25.57
C ASN A 236 -3.68 10.93 -24.72
N MET A 237 -3.42 10.45 -23.50
CA MET A 237 -4.46 10.03 -22.57
C MET A 237 -4.84 11.16 -21.61
N ASN A 238 -6.15 11.39 -21.46
CA ASN A 238 -6.69 12.44 -20.59
C ASN A 238 -7.07 11.94 -19.19
N SER A 239 -7.34 10.64 -19.03
CA SER A 239 -7.74 10.05 -17.77
C SER A 239 -7.32 8.58 -17.67
N LEU A 240 -7.06 8.13 -16.45
CA LEU A 240 -6.81 6.73 -16.10
C LEU A 240 -7.86 6.29 -15.09
N PRO A 241 -8.22 4.99 -15.07
CA PRO A 241 -9.16 4.45 -14.07
C PRO A 241 -8.56 4.33 -12.66
N VAL A 242 -7.27 4.67 -12.50
CA VAL A 242 -6.51 4.57 -11.25
C VAL A 242 -5.81 5.90 -10.93
N PHE A 243 -5.44 6.08 -9.66
CA PHE A 243 -4.55 7.15 -9.24
C PHE A 243 -3.09 6.73 -9.47
N TYR A 244 -2.53 7.08 -10.63
CA TYR A 244 -1.17 6.69 -10.99
C TYR A 244 -0.11 7.62 -10.38
N ARG A 245 0.94 7.04 -9.80
CA ARG A 245 2.15 7.73 -9.36
C ARG A 245 3.40 6.94 -9.78
N ASN A 246 4.56 7.55 -9.61
CA ASN A 246 5.82 6.91 -9.92
C ASN A 246 6.80 6.99 -8.75
N GLN A 247 7.66 5.98 -8.68
CA GLN A 247 8.79 5.88 -7.77
C GLN A 247 9.83 5.00 -8.47
N LYS A 248 11.14 5.30 -8.39
CA LYS A 248 12.17 4.62 -9.22
C LYS A 248 12.16 3.10 -9.15
N LYS A 249 11.81 2.54 -8.00
CA LYS A 249 11.65 1.11 -7.73
C LYS A 249 10.20 0.64 -7.71
N ALA A 250 9.25 1.53 -7.98
CA ALA A 250 7.82 1.32 -7.92
C ALA A 250 7.30 0.92 -6.53
N TRP A 251 7.91 1.43 -5.44
CA TRP A 251 7.49 1.18 -4.06
C TRP A 251 6.65 2.31 -3.47
N MET A 252 5.92 2.01 -2.40
CA MET A 252 5.25 3.00 -1.57
C MET A 252 6.24 3.74 -0.66
N ASP A 253 6.04 5.04 -0.50
CA ASP A 253 6.75 5.86 0.49
C ASP A 253 5.78 6.80 1.23
N ARG A 254 6.29 7.50 2.25
CA ARG A 254 5.49 8.37 3.12
C ARG A 254 4.84 9.53 2.36
N ALA A 255 5.55 10.11 1.39
CA ALA A 255 5.05 11.24 0.63
C ALA A 255 3.91 10.81 -0.30
N LEU A 256 4.09 9.68 -0.99
CA LEU A 256 3.08 9.07 -1.86
C LEU A 256 1.83 8.67 -1.08
N PHE A 257 1.99 8.00 0.07
CA PHE A 257 0.85 7.61 0.90
C PHE A 257 0.09 8.84 1.43
N LYS A 258 0.82 9.86 1.92
CA LYS A 258 0.21 11.12 2.38
C LYS A 258 -0.55 11.82 1.25
N GLU A 259 0.03 11.85 0.06
CA GLU A 259 -0.62 12.43 -1.11
C GLU A 259 -1.91 11.68 -1.46
N TRP A 260 -1.89 10.35 -1.46
CA TRP A 260 -3.09 9.53 -1.66
C TRP A 260 -4.14 9.80 -0.60
N PHE A 261 -3.75 9.88 0.68
CA PHE A 261 -4.66 10.19 1.77
C PHE A 261 -5.37 11.53 1.55
N ASP A 262 -4.62 12.58 1.22
CA ASP A 262 -5.16 13.94 1.05
C ASP A 262 -5.95 14.12 -0.25
N LYS A 263 -5.48 13.54 -1.37
CA LYS A 263 -6.04 13.79 -2.71
C LYS A 263 -7.06 12.75 -3.14
N GLN A 264 -7.01 11.54 -2.61
CA GLN A 264 -7.92 10.45 -2.97
C GLN A 264 -8.82 10.06 -1.81
N PHE A 265 -8.27 9.67 -0.66
CA PHE A 265 -9.05 9.12 0.44
C PHE A 265 -10.03 10.14 1.02
N VAL A 266 -9.53 11.26 1.54
CA VAL A 266 -10.35 12.28 2.21
C VAL A 266 -11.46 12.83 1.30
N PRO A 267 -11.19 13.27 0.05
CA PRO A 267 -12.23 13.85 -0.81
C PRO A 267 -13.30 12.84 -1.21
N LYS A 268 -12.91 11.60 -1.55
CA LYS A 268 -13.85 10.54 -1.96
C LYS A 268 -14.73 10.10 -0.79
N VAL A 269 -14.17 9.98 0.40
CA VAL A 269 -14.94 9.63 1.60
C VAL A 269 -15.89 10.75 2.00
N LYS A 270 -15.47 12.02 1.93
CA LYS A 270 -16.36 13.17 2.16
C LYS A 270 -17.52 13.21 1.15
N ALA A 271 -17.24 12.97 -0.13
CA ALA A 271 -18.28 12.90 -1.16
C ALA A 271 -19.26 11.75 -0.91
N PHE A 272 -18.76 10.54 -0.68
CA PHE A 272 -19.57 9.37 -0.37
C PHE A 272 -20.44 9.57 0.87
N ASN A 273 -19.87 10.09 1.97
CA ASN A 273 -20.62 10.35 3.19
C ASN A 273 -21.74 11.37 2.94
N LYS A 274 -21.46 12.44 2.20
CA LYS A 274 -22.46 13.46 1.84
C LYS A 274 -23.60 12.86 1.00
N GLU A 275 -23.29 12.06 -0.01
CA GLU A 275 -24.27 11.40 -0.87
C GLU A 275 -25.16 10.42 -0.11
N ASN A 276 -24.63 9.77 0.93
CA ASN A 276 -25.34 8.78 1.75
C ASN A 276 -25.92 9.36 3.06
N GLY A 277 -25.89 10.70 3.24
CA GLY A 277 -26.43 11.35 4.45
C GLY A 277 -25.70 11.00 5.75
N LEU A 278 -24.43 10.58 5.64
CA LEU A 278 -23.57 10.23 6.78
C LEU A 278 -22.79 11.46 7.27
N PRO A 279 -22.44 11.53 8.56
CA PRO A 279 -21.52 12.56 9.07
C PRO A 279 -20.18 12.52 8.34
N SER A 280 -19.52 13.67 8.18
CA SER A 280 -18.21 13.80 7.52
C SER A 280 -17.05 13.26 8.37
N ARG A 281 -17.14 11.99 8.77
CA ARG A 281 -16.15 11.26 9.58
C ARG A 281 -15.83 9.91 8.95
N ALA A 282 -14.62 9.43 9.19
CA ALA A 282 -14.22 8.08 8.82
C ALA A 282 -12.96 7.64 9.57
N LEU A 283 -12.81 6.33 9.72
CA LEU A 283 -11.64 5.70 10.29
C LEU A 283 -10.96 4.88 9.20
N LEU A 284 -9.68 5.13 8.94
CA LEU A 284 -8.85 4.31 8.07
C LEU A 284 -7.93 3.44 8.91
N LEU A 285 -7.97 2.13 8.71
CA LEU A 285 -7.10 1.16 9.35
C LEU A 285 -6.00 0.78 8.36
N ILE A 286 -4.74 0.87 8.78
CA ILE A 286 -3.57 0.46 7.99
C ILE A 286 -2.55 -0.25 8.87
N ASP A 287 -1.61 -0.97 8.28
CA ASP A 287 -0.51 -1.55 9.02
C ASP A 287 0.49 -0.48 9.49
N ASN A 288 1.47 -0.89 10.29
CA ASN A 288 2.51 -0.01 10.79
C ASN A 288 3.77 0.02 9.89
N ALA A 289 3.61 -0.16 8.57
CA ALA A 289 4.71 -0.13 7.64
C ALA A 289 5.48 1.20 7.71
N PRO A 290 6.82 1.19 7.59
CA PRO A 290 7.61 2.42 7.63
C PRO A 290 7.29 3.43 6.51
N SER A 291 6.72 2.93 5.40
CA SER A 291 6.19 3.74 4.29
C SER A 291 4.97 4.56 4.69
N HIS A 292 4.29 4.24 5.79
CA HIS A 292 3.16 5.02 6.27
C HIS A 292 3.62 6.22 7.10
N PRO A 293 3.07 7.43 6.85
CA PRO A 293 3.24 8.58 7.73
C PRO A 293 2.67 8.29 9.12
N GLU A 294 3.16 8.99 10.13
CA GLU A 294 2.60 8.91 11.48
C GLU A 294 1.11 9.27 11.50
N GLU A 295 0.32 8.61 12.37
CA GLU A 295 -1.13 8.81 12.48
C GLU A 295 -1.52 10.29 12.63
N MET A 296 -0.72 11.08 13.35
CA MET A 296 -0.97 12.52 13.55
C MET A 296 -0.93 13.35 12.26
N GLN A 297 -0.26 12.83 11.22
CA GLN A 297 -0.21 13.45 9.90
C GLN A 297 -1.39 13.00 9.02
N LEU A 298 -2.04 11.88 9.36
CA LEU A 298 -3.16 11.29 8.64
C LEU A 298 -4.49 11.65 9.30
N VAL A 299 -4.69 12.95 9.54
CA VAL A 299 -5.93 13.50 10.12
C VAL A 299 -6.41 14.68 9.29
N CYS A 300 -7.69 14.68 8.94
CA CYS A 300 -8.41 15.79 8.33
C CYS A 300 -9.82 15.87 8.95
N ASP A 301 -10.04 16.85 9.81
CA ASP A 301 -11.26 16.98 10.61
C ASP A 301 -11.56 15.68 11.39
N ASP A 302 -12.76 15.09 11.24
CA ASP A 302 -13.16 13.82 11.85
C ASP A 302 -12.80 12.58 10.99
N ILE A 303 -11.96 12.75 9.97
CA ILE A 303 -11.40 11.66 9.17
C ILE A 303 -9.96 11.42 9.62
N LYS A 304 -9.65 10.19 10.06
CA LYS A 304 -8.32 9.86 10.58
C LYS A 304 -7.88 8.44 10.21
N ALA A 305 -6.57 8.22 10.14
CA ALA A 305 -6.00 6.88 10.08
C ALA A 305 -5.49 6.43 11.46
N ILE A 306 -5.55 5.12 11.71
CA ILE A 306 -4.90 4.46 12.85
C ILE A 306 -4.19 3.20 12.39
N PHE A 307 -3.16 2.82 13.14
CA PHE A 307 -2.38 1.62 12.88
C PHE A 307 -2.97 0.40 13.57
N HIS A 308 -2.91 -0.73 12.87
CA HIS A 308 -2.99 -2.03 13.51
C HIS A 308 -1.83 -2.21 14.51
N PRO A 309 -2.04 -2.94 15.62
CA PRO A 309 -0.96 -3.30 16.51
C PRO A 309 0.13 -4.11 15.79
N PRO A 310 1.38 -4.01 16.23
CA PRO A 310 2.45 -4.81 15.66
C PRO A 310 2.15 -6.32 15.76
N ASN A 311 2.41 -7.07 14.68
CA ASN A 311 2.29 -8.53 14.57
C ASN A 311 0.86 -9.11 14.51
N VAL A 312 -0.20 -8.28 14.43
CA VAL A 312 -1.57 -8.81 14.22
C VAL A 312 -2.06 -8.63 12.78
N THR A 313 -1.32 -7.92 11.93
CA THR A 313 -1.68 -7.58 10.55
C THR A 313 -2.10 -8.81 9.75
N SER A 314 -1.24 -9.83 9.68
CA SER A 314 -1.53 -11.06 8.93
C SER A 314 -2.78 -11.83 9.41
N ILE A 315 -3.22 -11.59 10.65
CA ILE A 315 -4.38 -12.25 11.27
C ILE A 315 -5.66 -11.43 11.09
N LEU A 316 -5.54 -10.09 11.19
CA LEU A 316 -6.68 -9.19 11.36
C LEU A 316 -6.86 -8.17 10.25
N GLN A 317 -5.84 -7.85 9.46
CA GLN A 317 -5.93 -6.84 8.41
C GLN A 317 -6.88 -7.32 7.30
N PRO A 318 -8.00 -6.63 7.05
CA PRO A 318 -9.01 -7.08 6.08
C PRO A 318 -8.46 -7.29 4.66
N MET A 319 -7.65 -6.38 4.12
CA MET A 319 -7.10 -6.51 2.77
C MET A 319 -6.22 -7.76 2.59
N ASP A 320 -5.57 -8.21 3.67
CA ASP A 320 -4.78 -9.44 3.71
C ASP A 320 -5.63 -10.72 3.88
N GLN A 321 -6.93 -10.61 4.18
CA GLN A 321 -7.85 -11.76 4.29
C GLN A 321 -8.36 -12.23 2.91
N GLY A 322 -7.45 -12.31 1.94
CA GLY A 322 -7.70 -12.84 0.59
C GLY A 322 -8.17 -11.81 -0.45
N VAL A 323 -8.37 -10.54 -0.09
CA VAL A 323 -8.83 -9.50 -1.04
C VAL A 323 -7.74 -9.19 -2.06
N LEU A 324 -6.52 -8.86 -1.60
CA LEU A 324 -5.39 -8.58 -2.48
C LEU A 324 -4.99 -9.81 -3.30
N GLN A 325 -5.13 -11.01 -2.73
CA GLN A 325 -4.91 -12.26 -3.47
C GLN A 325 -5.94 -12.43 -4.60
N ALA A 326 -7.22 -12.22 -4.33
CA ALA A 326 -8.28 -12.30 -5.35
C ALA A 326 -8.08 -11.25 -6.46
N LEU A 327 -7.67 -10.02 -6.11
CA LEU A 327 -7.30 -8.98 -7.07
C LEU A 327 -6.19 -9.47 -8.02
N LYS A 328 -5.09 -10.02 -7.47
CA LYS A 328 -3.98 -10.59 -8.24
C LYS A 328 -4.47 -11.72 -9.15
N GLN A 329 -5.26 -12.66 -8.63
CA GLN A 329 -5.80 -13.77 -9.41
C GLN A 329 -6.69 -13.30 -10.57
N ASN A 330 -7.58 -12.33 -10.33
CA ASN A 330 -8.43 -11.76 -11.37
C ASN A 330 -7.61 -11.05 -12.45
N TYR A 331 -6.57 -10.31 -12.06
CA TYR A 331 -5.59 -9.78 -13.01
C TYR A 331 -4.93 -10.89 -13.84
N ARG A 332 -4.45 -11.97 -13.21
CA ARG A 332 -3.82 -13.10 -13.91
C ARG A 332 -4.75 -13.76 -14.93
N LYS A 333 -6.06 -13.86 -14.63
CA LYS A 333 -7.05 -14.36 -15.60
C LYS A 333 -7.10 -13.48 -16.84
N MET A 334 -7.11 -12.17 -16.67
CA MET A 334 -7.15 -11.22 -17.78
C MET A 334 -5.88 -11.28 -18.63
N LEU A 335 -4.71 -11.35 -17.97
CA LEU A 335 -3.43 -11.58 -18.63
C LEU A 335 -3.47 -12.85 -19.49
N LEU A 336 -3.86 -13.99 -18.92
CA LEU A 336 -3.90 -15.25 -19.67
C LEU A 336 -4.91 -15.23 -20.82
N ARG A 337 -6.09 -14.63 -20.62
CA ARG A 337 -7.07 -14.47 -21.71
C ARG A 337 -6.47 -13.68 -22.87
N SER A 338 -5.81 -12.55 -22.59
CA SER A 338 -5.16 -11.75 -23.63
C SER A 338 -4.02 -12.50 -24.34
N LEU A 339 -3.24 -13.30 -23.62
CA LEU A 339 -2.16 -14.10 -24.22
C LEU A 339 -2.68 -15.26 -25.08
N LEU A 340 -3.79 -15.87 -24.66
CA LEU A 340 -4.41 -17.03 -25.30
C LEU A 340 -5.38 -16.66 -26.44
N GLU A 341 -5.72 -15.38 -26.64
CA GLU A 341 -6.52 -14.94 -27.78
C GLU A 341 -5.85 -15.32 -29.10
N ASP A 342 -6.52 -16.11 -29.94
CA ASP A 342 -5.97 -16.59 -31.20
C ASP A 342 -5.63 -15.42 -32.14
N ASN A 343 -4.33 -15.27 -32.41
CA ASN A 343 -3.81 -14.36 -33.41
C ASN A 343 -2.65 -15.08 -34.11
N GLU A 344 -2.90 -15.52 -35.35
CA GLU A 344 -2.02 -16.43 -36.11
C GLU A 344 -0.60 -15.86 -36.34
N GLU A 345 -0.37 -14.56 -36.10
CA GLU A 345 0.88 -13.88 -36.37
C GLU A 345 1.84 -13.76 -35.18
N LEU A 346 1.40 -13.96 -33.92
CA LEU A 346 2.22 -13.63 -32.73
C LEU A 346 2.30 -14.79 -31.73
N THR A 347 3.53 -15.08 -31.27
CA THR A 347 3.74 -16.01 -30.16
C THR A 347 3.28 -15.41 -28.82
N ILE A 348 3.11 -16.23 -27.79
CA ILE A 348 2.80 -15.78 -26.42
C ILE A 348 3.86 -14.79 -25.92
N LEU A 349 5.14 -15.05 -26.22
CA LEU A 349 6.23 -14.16 -25.83
C LEU A 349 6.13 -12.81 -26.56
N ASP A 350 5.79 -12.80 -27.85
CA ASP A 350 5.60 -11.55 -28.59
C ASP A 350 4.45 -10.71 -28.02
N LYS A 351 3.33 -11.36 -27.66
CA LYS A 351 2.20 -10.69 -27.01
C LYS A 351 2.59 -10.12 -25.65
N LEU A 352 3.32 -10.88 -24.84
CA LEU A 352 3.80 -10.44 -23.53
C LEU A 352 4.80 -9.28 -23.63
N MET A 353 5.65 -9.26 -24.67
CA MET A 353 6.59 -8.15 -24.91
C MET A 353 5.90 -6.89 -25.44
N LYS A 354 4.78 -7.02 -26.16
CA LYS A 354 3.96 -5.88 -26.63
C LYS A 354 3.08 -5.28 -25.53
N MET A 355 2.67 -6.09 -24.56
CA MET A 355 1.89 -5.63 -23.41
C MET A 355 2.66 -4.56 -22.65
N ASN A 356 1.99 -3.44 -22.36
CA ASN A 356 2.58 -2.32 -21.64
C ASN A 356 1.75 -1.97 -20.38
N ILE A 357 2.23 -1.02 -19.59
CA ILE A 357 1.61 -0.63 -18.32
C ILE A 357 0.18 -0.09 -18.46
N LYS A 358 -0.22 0.44 -19.63
CA LYS A 358 -1.60 0.87 -19.87
C LYS A 358 -2.54 -0.33 -19.78
N ASP A 359 -2.22 -1.41 -20.50
CA ASP A 359 -3.04 -2.64 -20.53
C ASP A 359 -3.18 -3.19 -19.11
N VAL A 360 -2.07 -3.24 -18.38
CA VAL A 360 -2.02 -3.67 -16.98
C VAL A 360 -2.90 -2.80 -16.07
N ILE A 361 -2.87 -1.48 -16.21
CA ILE A 361 -3.72 -0.56 -15.42
C ILE A 361 -5.19 -0.82 -15.65
N TYR A 362 -5.61 -1.00 -16.91
CA TYR A 362 -7.01 -1.29 -17.23
C TYR A 362 -7.42 -2.64 -16.65
N TRP A 363 -6.59 -3.68 -16.79
CA TRP A 363 -6.90 -5.00 -16.24
C TRP A 363 -6.94 -5.02 -14.71
N VAL A 364 -6.02 -4.33 -14.04
CA VAL A 364 -6.01 -4.23 -12.57
C VAL A 364 -7.22 -3.43 -12.08
N ALA A 365 -7.60 -2.36 -12.76
CA ALA A 365 -8.80 -1.60 -12.42
C ALA A 365 -10.08 -2.42 -12.61
N GLU A 366 -10.18 -3.17 -13.71
CA GLU A 366 -11.31 -4.05 -13.98
C GLU A 366 -11.36 -5.22 -12.98
N ALA A 367 -10.22 -5.81 -12.63
CA ALA A 367 -10.13 -6.84 -11.59
C ALA A 367 -10.62 -6.33 -10.22
N TRP A 368 -10.33 -5.07 -9.89
CA TRP A 368 -10.82 -4.44 -8.67
C TRP A 368 -12.31 -4.13 -8.72
N GLU A 369 -12.82 -3.67 -9.86
CA GLU A 369 -14.25 -3.43 -10.04
C GLU A 369 -15.05 -4.73 -9.94
N ASN A 370 -14.51 -5.81 -10.48
CA ASN A 370 -15.10 -7.15 -10.43
C ASN A 370 -14.86 -7.88 -9.10
N THR A 371 -14.11 -7.30 -8.16
CA THR A 371 -13.95 -7.89 -6.83
C THR A 371 -15.30 -7.91 -6.11
N CYS A 372 -15.74 -9.12 -5.77
CA CYS A 372 -17.04 -9.41 -5.20
C CYS A 372 -17.26 -8.71 -3.85
N LYS A 373 -18.46 -8.13 -3.66
CA LYS A 373 -18.82 -7.38 -2.45
C LYS A 373 -18.79 -8.27 -1.21
N GLU A 374 -19.24 -9.51 -1.36
CA GLU A 374 -19.28 -10.54 -0.32
C GLU A 374 -17.86 -10.94 0.12
N SER A 375 -16.90 -11.00 -0.82
CA SER A 375 -15.50 -11.27 -0.48
C SER A 375 -14.90 -10.14 0.36
N LEU A 376 -15.18 -8.88 -0.02
CA LEU A 376 -14.77 -7.71 0.77
C LEU A 376 -15.41 -7.74 2.15
N GLN A 377 -16.71 -7.98 2.28
CA GLN A 377 -17.40 -8.08 3.56
C GLN A 377 -16.85 -9.21 4.44
N LYS A 378 -16.60 -10.39 3.85
CA LYS A 378 -16.04 -11.55 4.55
C LYS A 378 -14.64 -11.28 5.08
N SER A 379 -13.85 -10.45 4.39
CA SER A 379 -12.50 -10.08 4.81
C SER A 379 -12.46 -9.41 6.18
N TRP A 380 -13.54 -8.73 6.57
CA TRP A 380 -13.66 -8.09 7.88
C TRP A 380 -14.01 -9.04 9.02
N LYS A 381 -14.37 -10.30 8.73
CA LYS A 381 -14.92 -11.22 9.74
C LYS A 381 -13.98 -11.47 10.92
N ASN A 382 -12.66 -11.51 10.69
CA ASN A 382 -11.69 -11.73 11.75
C ASN A 382 -11.53 -10.51 12.67
N LEU A 383 -11.65 -9.30 12.12
CA LEU A 383 -11.50 -8.04 12.85
C LEU A 383 -12.81 -7.53 13.46
N TRP A 384 -13.93 -7.75 12.77
CA TRP A 384 -15.26 -7.30 13.16
C TRP A 384 -16.30 -8.41 12.96
N PRO A 385 -16.30 -9.44 13.85
CA PRO A 385 -17.16 -10.62 13.70
C PRO A 385 -18.67 -10.33 13.78
N GLU A 386 -19.05 -9.22 14.40
CA GLU A 386 -20.44 -8.77 14.60
C GLU A 386 -21.09 -8.16 13.35
N LEU A 387 -20.33 -8.01 12.25
CA LEU A 387 -20.87 -7.57 10.97
C LEU A 387 -21.76 -8.67 10.36
N GLU A 388 -23.07 -8.57 10.61
CA GLU A 388 -24.08 -9.40 9.94
C GLU A 388 -24.34 -8.86 8.52
N PHE A 389 -23.75 -9.51 7.52
CA PHE A 389 -24.10 -9.31 6.12
C PHE A 389 -24.95 -10.49 5.62
N VAL A 390 -25.94 -10.20 4.77
CA VAL A 390 -26.81 -11.22 4.17
C VAL A 390 -25.95 -12.19 3.36
N GLN A 391 -25.78 -13.42 3.85
CA GLN A 391 -25.07 -14.47 3.13
C GLN A 391 -25.94 -14.96 1.97
N THR A 392 -25.65 -14.50 0.77
CA THR A 392 -25.99 -15.26 -0.43
C THR A 392 -25.06 -16.48 -0.48
N VAL A 393 -25.64 -17.67 -0.38
CA VAL A 393 -24.89 -18.93 -0.48
C VAL A 393 -24.33 -19.03 -1.90
N PHE A 394 -23.04 -18.75 -2.07
CA PHE A 394 -22.31 -19.12 -3.27
C PHE A 394 -21.43 -20.33 -2.97
N PRO A 395 -21.35 -21.29 -3.91
CA PRO A 395 -20.44 -22.41 -3.76
C PRO A 395 -19.02 -21.86 -3.61
N PRO A 396 -18.20 -22.43 -2.70
CA PRO A 396 -16.81 -22.09 -2.63
C PRO A 396 -16.16 -22.41 -4.00
N THR A 397 -15.01 -21.83 -4.32
CA THR A 397 -14.08 -22.35 -5.37
C THR A 397 -14.38 -22.13 -6.86
N LYS A 398 -15.31 -21.27 -7.31
CA LYS A 398 -15.45 -20.99 -8.76
C LYS A 398 -14.25 -20.23 -9.37
N GLU A 399 -13.62 -19.32 -8.63
CA GLU A 399 -12.58 -18.44 -9.17
C GLU A 399 -11.25 -19.14 -9.45
N ASN A 400 -10.77 -20.01 -8.53
CA ASN A 400 -9.54 -20.79 -8.72
C ASN A 400 -9.68 -21.82 -9.85
N CYS A 401 -10.87 -22.43 -9.99
CA CYS A 401 -11.11 -23.42 -11.03
C CYS A 401 -10.92 -22.80 -12.43
N GLU A 402 -11.46 -21.61 -12.67
CA GLU A 402 -11.29 -20.92 -13.95
C GLU A 402 -9.84 -20.54 -14.26
N LEU A 403 -9.12 -20.00 -13.27
CA LEU A 403 -7.71 -19.63 -13.45
C LEU A 403 -6.85 -20.87 -13.78
N LEU A 404 -7.09 -22.00 -13.10
CA LEU A 404 -6.43 -23.26 -13.41
C LEU A 404 -6.74 -23.74 -14.83
N GLN A 405 -7.99 -23.61 -15.30
CA GLN A 405 -8.35 -23.97 -16.69
C GLN A 405 -7.62 -23.10 -17.72
N LEU A 406 -7.42 -21.81 -17.44
CA LEU A 406 -6.62 -20.93 -18.31
C LEU A 406 -5.15 -21.32 -18.28
N VAL A 407 -4.58 -21.62 -17.11
CA VAL A 407 -3.19 -22.09 -17.00
C VAL A 407 -2.97 -23.37 -17.80
N LYS A 408 -3.89 -24.34 -17.74
CA LYS A 408 -3.80 -25.59 -18.51
C LYS A 408 -3.83 -25.42 -20.02
N ARG A 409 -4.32 -24.29 -20.52
CA ARG A 409 -4.31 -23.96 -21.96
C ARG A 409 -2.99 -23.34 -22.42
N MET A 410 -2.11 -22.93 -21.49
CA MET A 410 -0.79 -22.45 -21.85
C MET A 410 0.07 -23.62 -22.33
N PRO A 411 0.77 -23.49 -23.47
CA PRO A 411 1.71 -24.50 -23.95
C PRO A 411 2.74 -24.83 -22.86
N GLY A 412 2.84 -26.11 -22.49
CA GLY A 412 3.76 -26.60 -21.47
C GLY A 412 3.19 -26.67 -20.04
N CYS A 413 1.94 -26.24 -19.84
CA CYS A 413 1.24 -26.23 -18.56
C CYS A 413 0.04 -27.20 -18.52
N GLU A 414 -0.08 -28.13 -19.47
CA GLU A 414 -1.27 -28.99 -19.65
C GLU A 414 -1.58 -29.82 -18.40
N ASN A 415 -0.54 -30.19 -17.64
CA ASN A 415 -0.61 -30.95 -16.39
C ASN A 415 -0.56 -30.08 -15.13
N ALA A 416 -0.82 -28.77 -15.22
CA ALA A 416 -0.82 -27.89 -14.06
C ALA A 416 -1.88 -28.31 -13.02
N GLU A 417 -1.53 -28.20 -11.75
CA GLU A 417 -2.38 -28.51 -10.60
C GLU A 417 -2.69 -27.22 -9.82
N GLU A 418 -3.60 -27.28 -8.84
CA GLU A 418 -3.97 -26.10 -8.03
C GLU A 418 -2.77 -25.46 -7.33
N GLU A 419 -1.82 -26.28 -6.85
CA GLU A 419 -0.56 -25.82 -6.27
C GLU A 419 0.23 -24.90 -7.22
N CYS A 420 0.15 -25.12 -8.54
CA CYS A 420 0.85 -24.29 -9.52
C CYS A 420 0.28 -22.86 -9.56
N VAL A 421 -1.04 -22.73 -9.38
CA VAL A 421 -1.71 -21.43 -9.32
C VAL A 421 -1.36 -20.71 -8.03
N GLU A 422 -1.27 -21.44 -6.92
CA GLU A 422 -0.84 -20.91 -5.63
C GLU A 422 0.61 -20.40 -5.68
N GLU A 423 1.54 -21.22 -6.19
CA GLU A 423 2.95 -20.85 -6.38
C GLU A 423 3.09 -19.60 -7.26
N TRP A 424 2.37 -19.55 -8.38
CA TRP A 424 2.43 -18.41 -9.30
C TRP A 424 1.87 -17.12 -8.68
N THR A 425 0.77 -17.22 -7.94
CA THR A 425 0.19 -16.07 -7.23
C THR A 425 1.12 -15.57 -6.11
N ALA A 426 1.89 -16.49 -5.50
CA ALA A 426 2.88 -16.17 -4.48
C ALA A 426 4.17 -15.55 -5.04
N VAL A 427 4.41 -15.57 -6.37
CA VAL A 427 5.58 -14.90 -6.98
C VAL A 427 5.60 -13.40 -6.66
N ASP A 428 4.42 -12.81 -6.48
CA ASP A 428 4.23 -11.41 -6.12
C ASP A 428 4.62 -11.09 -4.67
N ASP A 429 4.55 -12.09 -3.81
CA ASP A 429 4.92 -12.03 -2.39
C ASP A 429 6.41 -12.42 -2.20
N CYS A 430 6.92 -13.28 -3.08
CA CYS A 430 8.32 -13.73 -3.19
C CYS A 430 9.15 -12.73 -4.01
N GLY A 431 9.31 -11.53 -3.49
CA GLY A 431 10.07 -10.48 -4.16
C GLY A 431 9.96 -9.15 -3.47
N HIS A 432 10.35 -9.10 -2.19
CA HIS A 432 10.88 -7.85 -1.69
C HIS A 432 12.20 -7.63 -2.44
N GLU A 433 12.18 -6.88 -3.54
CA GLU A 433 13.39 -6.14 -3.89
C GLU A 433 13.78 -5.36 -2.64
N GLU A 434 14.88 -5.78 -2.04
CA GLU A 434 15.37 -5.21 -0.79
C GLU A 434 15.51 -3.72 -1.01
N TYR A 435 15.04 -2.89 -0.07
CA TYR A 435 15.55 -1.52 -0.02
C TYR A 435 17.07 -1.69 0.10
N THR A 436 17.78 -1.30 -0.96
CA THR A 436 19.23 -1.24 -0.88
C THR A 436 19.56 -0.13 0.10
N ASP A 437 20.78 -0.13 0.62
CA ASP A 437 21.18 0.90 1.58
C ASP A 437 20.96 2.30 1.01
N GLU A 438 21.11 2.46 -0.31
CA GLU A 438 20.86 3.69 -1.03
C GLU A 438 19.38 4.12 -0.98
N ASP A 439 18.44 3.17 -1.06
CA ASP A 439 17.01 3.50 -0.98
C ASP A 439 16.59 3.86 0.45
N ILE A 440 17.12 3.11 1.43
CA ILE A 440 16.89 3.38 2.85
C ILE A 440 17.35 4.81 3.16
N VAL A 441 18.51 5.20 2.61
CA VAL A 441 19.05 6.54 2.74
C VAL A 441 18.18 7.58 2.02
N ALA A 442 17.77 7.32 0.78
CA ALA A 442 16.95 8.25 0.00
C ALA A 442 15.58 8.51 0.65
N ALA A 443 14.93 7.47 1.16
CA ALA A 443 13.64 7.54 1.85
C ALA A 443 13.70 8.43 3.10
N VAL A 444 14.82 8.39 3.84
CA VAL A 444 14.99 9.18 5.07
C VAL A 444 15.52 10.59 4.81
N GLN A 445 16.30 10.77 3.75
CA GLN A 445 16.82 12.09 3.40
C GLN A 445 15.79 13.01 2.74
N GLY A 446 14.63 12.48 2.31
CA GLY A 446 13.59 13.24 1.63
C GLY A 446 14.00 13.67 0.21
N THR A 447 15.14 13.17 -0.28
CA THR A 447 15.56 13.27 -1.67
C THR A 447 14.88 12.18 -2.46
N SER A 448 13.55 12.26 -2.62
CA SER A 448 12.96 11.80 -3.87
C SER A 448 13.51 12.76 -4.92
N ALA A 449 14.66 12.40 -5.49
CA ALA A 449 15.25 13.19 -6.54
C ALA A 449 14.22 13.31 -7.67
N ASP A 450 13.57 14.47 -7.77
CA ASP A 450 13.02 15.07 -8.99
C ASP A 450 14.17 15.32 -9.98
N LEU A 451 14.97 14.29 -10.23
CA LEU A 451 15.78 14.22 -11.42
C LEU A 451 14.83 13.63 -12.44
N ASP A 452 14.43 14.50 -13.37
CA ASP A 452 13.94 14.17 -14.69
C ASP A 452 14.90 13.16 -15.34
N ALA A 453 14.82 11.91 -14.92
CA ALA A 453 15.32 10.80 -15.69
C ALA A 453 14.29 10.64 -16.80
N ASP A 454 14.62 11.20 -17.96
CA ASP A 454 14.13 10.77 -19.25
C ASP A 454 14.59 9.31 -19.48
N ASP A 455 14.15 8.40 -18.60
CA ASP A 455 14.29 6.95 -18.77
C ASP A 455 13.27 6.55 -19.82
N SER A 456 13.73 6.77 -21.03
CA SER A 456 13.15 6.43 -22.32
C SER A 456 13.31 4.93 -22.63
N GLU A 457 13.56 4.11 -21.62
CA GLU A 457 13.74 2.67 -21.77
C GLU A 457 12.48 1.91 -21.31
N GLU A 458 11.99 1.08 -22.25
CA GLU A 458 10.92 0.07 -22.14
C GLU A 458 9.47 0.63 -22.30
N GLU A 459 8.64 0.24 -23.28
CA GLU A 459 8.54 -0.96 -24.10
C GLU A 459 7.75 -0.69 -25.40
N GLY A 460 8.10 -1.39 -26.48
CA GLY A 460 7.29 -1.54 -27.70
C GLY A 460 7.15 -0.28 -28.58
N ASP A 461 7.01 -0.51 -29.89
CA ASP A 461 6.63 0.52 -30.85
C ASP A 461 5.16 0.89 -30.59
N VAL A 462 4.90 1.75 -29.61
CA VAL A 462 3.56 2.24 -29.31
C VAL A 462 3.17 3.19 -30.45
N PRO A 463 2.12 2.91 -31.24
CA PRO A 463 1.69 3.83 -32.27
C PRO A 463 1.30 5.16 -31.63
N THR A 464 2.14 6.19 -31.80
CA THR A 464 1.89 7.52 -31.25
C THR A 464 0.93 8.34 -32.12
N ASP A 465 0.47 7.76 -33.22
CA ASP A 465 -0.39 8.43 -34.19
C ASP A 465 -1.81 8.54 -33.67
N VAL A 466 -2.33 9.76 -33.70
CA VAL A 466 -3.73 10.04 -33.37
C VAL A 466 -4.60 9.34 -34.43
N VAL A 467 -5.50 8.46 -33.98
CA VAL A 467 -6.40 7.72 -34.88
C VAL A 467 -7.21 8.72 -35.72
N PRO A 468 -7.17 8.63 -37.06
CA PRO A 468 -7.97 9.51 -37.92
C PRO A 468 -9.47 9.39 -37.61
N HIS A 469 -10.18 10.52 -37.57
CA HIS A 469 -11.63 10.53 -37.27
C HIS A 469 -12.45 9.66 -38.23
N THR A 470 -11.99 9.50 -39.47
CA THR A 470 -12.61 8.62 -40.47
C THR A 470 -12.49 7.15 -40.09
N ALA A 471 -11.28 6.69 -39.76
CA ALA A 471 -11.03 5.32 -39.31
C ALA A 471 -11.78 5.01 -38.00
N ALA A 472 -11.76 5.95 -37.05
CA ALA A 472 -12.48 5.83 -35.79
C ALA A 472 -14.00 5.69 -35.99
N ALA A 473 -14.61 6.50 -36.86
CA ALA A 473 -16.04 6.42 -37.14
C ALA A 473 -16.42 5.07 -37.78
N SER A 474 -15.63 4.59 -38.74
CA SER A 474 -15.86 3.28 -39.38
C SER A 474 -15.72 2.11 -38.40
N ALA A 475 -14.71 2.14 -37.52
CA ALA A 475 -14.52 1.12 -36.50
C ALA A 475 -15.66 1.12 -35.47
N LEU A 476 -16.12 2.29 -35.03
CA LEU A 476 -17.24 2.42 -34.09
C LEU A 476 -18.58 1.98 -34.70
N ASP A 477 -18.80 2.18 -36.00
CA ASP A 477 -19.98 1.66 -36.70
C ASP A 477 -19.97 0.12 -36.79
N LEU A 478 -18.79 -0.50 -36.91
CA LEU A 478 -18.66 -1.96 -36.85
C LEU A 478 -18.89 -2.48 -35.43
N ALA A 479 -18.25 -1.86 -34.44
CA ALA A 479 -18.38 -2.24 -33.03
C ALA A 479 -19.82 -2.09 -32.54
N LEU A 480 -20.51 -1.01 -32.90
CA LEU A 480 -21.91 -0.80 -32.56
C LEU A 480 -22.80 -1.93 -33.11
N ARG A 481 -22.63 -2.32 -34.37
CA ARG A 481 -23.40 -3.43 -34.97
C ARG A 481 -23.14 -4.75 -34.25
N TYR A 482 -21.90 -5.00 -33.83
CA TYR A 482 -21.56 -6.19 -33.05
C TYR A 482 -22.27 -6.19 -31.69
N VAL A 483 -22.20 -5.08 -30.95
CA VAL A 483 -22.85 -4.93 -29.63
C VAL A 483 -24.37 -5.07 -29.76
N GLU A 484 -25.00 -4.47 -30.77
CA GLU A 484 -26.45 -4.60 -31.03
C GLU A 484 -26.91 -6.04 -31.31
N GLN A 485 -25.99 -6.92 -31.75
CA GLN A 485 -26.26 -8.32 -32.04
C GLN A 485 -25.91 -9.25 -30.87
N HIS A 486 -25.22 -8.75 -29.84
CA HIS A 486 -24.72 -9.57 -28.74
C HIS A 486 -25.85 -9.83 -27.73
N ALA A 487 -26.03 -11.10 -27.34
CA ALA A 487 -27.14 -11.52 -26.46
C ALA A 487 -27.10 -10.86 -25.07
N ASP A 488 -25.91 -10.57 -24.57
CA ASP A 488 -25.69 -9.98 -23.24
C ASP A 488 -25.66 -8.43 -23.24
N ALA A 489 -25.82 -7.77 -24.40
CA ALA A 489 -25.74 -6.32 -24.47
C ALA A 489 -26.99 -5.65 -23.86
N THR A 490 -26.77 -4.69 -22.97
CA THR A 490 -27.85 -3.88 -22.41
C THR A 490 -28.15 -2.65 -23.27
N PRO A 491 -29.35 -2.04 -23.16
CA PRO A 491 -29.63 -0.77 -23.82
C PRO A 491 -28.63 0.34 -23.46
N THR A 492 -28.06 0.30 -22.25
CA THR A 492 -27.04 1.26 -21.79
C THR A 492 -25.75 1.10 -22.60
N ASP A 493 -25.31 -0.13 -22.85
CA ASP A 493 -24.09 -0.42 -23.62
C ASP A 493 -24.23 0.06 -25.07
N VAL A 494 -25.39 -0.20 -25.68
CA VAL A 494 -25.72 0.26 -27.04
C VAL A 494 -25.74 1.79 -27.11
N MET A 495 -26.37 2.45 -26.13
CA MET A 495 -26.42 3.92 -26.07
C MET A 495 -25.04 4.54 -25.85
N PHE A 496 -24.20 3.92 -25.04
CA PHE A 496 -22.81 4.34 -24.82
C PHE A 496 -21.99 4.27 -26.11
N MET A 497 -22.09 3.15 -26.85
CA MET A 497 -21.41 3.00 -28.14
C MET A 497 -21.92 4.00 -29.18
N ARG A 498 -23.24 4.23 -29.25
CA ARG A 498 -23.84 5.26 -30.13
C ARG A 498 -23.34 6.66 -29.81
N HIS A 499 -23.19 7.00 -28.53
CA HIS A 499 -22.68 8.29 -28.11
C HIS A 499 -21.27 8.55 -28.65
N TRP A 500 -20.34 7.61 -28.45
CA TRP A 500 -18.97 7.73 -28.97
C TRP A 500 -18.90 7.78 -30.50
N ARG A 501 -19.73 6.97 -31.17
CA ARG A 501 -19.88 7.00 -32.63
C ARG A 501 -20.32 8.39 -33.12
N ASN A 502 -21.25 9.04 -32.42
CA ASN A 502 -21.72 10.38 -32.76
C ASN A 502 -20.65 11.46 -32.53
N ILE A 503 -19.85 11.34 -31.46
CA ILE A 503 -18.69 12.22 -31.22
C ILE A 503 -17.68 12.08 -32.36
N ALA A 504 -17.31 10.86 -32.74
CA ALA A 504 -16.36 10.61 -33.83
C ALA A 504 -16.89 11.15 -35.17
N SER A 505 -18.17 10.93 -35.45
CA SER A 505 -18.84 11.45 -36.66
C SER A 505 -18.85 12.99 -36.68
N SER A 506 -19.17 13.63 -35.55
CA SER A 506 -19.18 15.09 -35.43
C SER A 506 -17.78 15.68 -35.60
N SER A 507 -16.76 15.02 -35.04
CA SER A 507 -15.35 15.42 -35.17
C SER A 507 -14.84 15.25 -36.61
N ARG A 508 -15.33 14.23 -37.33
CA ARG A 508 -15.09 14.08 -38.77
C ARG A 508 -15.71 15.23 -39.57
N PHE A 509 -16.94 15.64 -39.24
CA PHE A 509 -17.59 16.76 -39.93
C PHE A 509 -16.89 18.11 -39.64
N SER A 510 -16.40 18.33 -38.41
CA SER A 510 -15.65 19.55 -38.09
C SER A 510 -14.27 19.57 -38.74
N SER A 511 -13.57 18.43 -38.86
CA SER A 511 -12.27 18.36 -39.54
C SER A 511 -12.36 18.53 -41.07
N LEU A 512 -13.56 18.38 -41.65
CA LEU A 512 -13.85 18.62 -43.07
C LEU A 512 -14.30 20.06 -43.35
N ARG A 513 -14.52 20.90 -42.33
CA ARG A 513 -14.78 22.33 -42.55
C ARG A 513 -13.48 23.00 -42.99
N GLN A 514 -13.54 23.70 -44.12
CA GLN A 514 -12.44 24.51 -44.64
C GLN A 514 -12.08 25.58 -43.61
N LYS A 515 -10.82 25.59 -43.15
CA LYS A 515 -10.30 26.66 -42.28
C LYS A 515 -10.34 27.98 -43.06
N GLU A 516 -10.74 29.07 -42.42
CA GLU A 516 -10.72 30.37 -43.09
C GLU A 516 -9.27 30.85 -43.23
N ILE A 517 -8.98 31.66 -44.25
CA ILE A 517 -7.63 32.22 -44.49
C ILE A 517 -7.10 32.99 -43.26
N THR A 518 -8.02 33.52 -42.44
CA THR A 518 -7.77 34.23 -41.19
C THR A 518 -7.18 33.33 -40.09
N ASP A 519 -7.46 32.02 -40.12
CA ASP A 519 -6.93 31.05 -39.15
C ASP A 519 -5.43 30.74 -39.37
N PHE A 520 -4.84 31.24 -40.46
CA PHE A 520 -3.43 31.04 -40.81
C PHE A 520 -2.55 32.29 -40.60
N ILE A 521 -3.13 33.41 -40.14
CA ILE A 521 -2.44 34.71 -40.01
C ILE A 521 -2.25 35.15 -38.54
N SER A 522 -2.64 34.34 -37.55
CA SER A 522 -2.29 34.54 -36.13
C SER A 522 -1.10 33.68 -35.73
#